data_AF-A0A940CFR2-F1
#
_entry.id   AF-A0A940CFR2-F1
#
_cell.length_a   1.000
_cell.length_b   1.000
_cell.length_c   1.000
_cell.angle_alpha   90.00
_cell.angle_beta   90.00
_cell.angle_gamma   90.00
#
_symmetry.space_group_name_H-M   'P 1'
#
loop_
_entity.id
_entity.type
_entity.pdbx_description
1 polymer ?
#
loop_
_entity_poly.entity_id
_entity_poly.type
_entity_poly.pdbx_seq_one_letter_code
_entity_poly.pdbx_strand_id
1 'polypeptide(L)'
;KKNNPTREKKILVNKKELNKITGSSKKEGMSVIPLLLYFNDKGLVKLTIGLGKGKKKYDKRLAIKSREWAINKQRIEKNKEI
;
A
#
# COMPACT_ATOMS: atom_id res chain seq x y z
N LYS A 1 24.01 -22.71 -5.17
CA LYS A 1 22.97 -22.51 -4.12
C LYS A 1 21.74 -21.91 -4.79
N LYS A 2 20.66 -22.69 -4.98
CA LYS A 2 19.45 -22.22 -5.69
C LYS A 2 18.73 -21.22 -4.78
N ASN A 3 18.77 -19.94 -5.13
CA ASN A 3 18.10 -18.89 -4.36
C ASN A 3 16.59 -19.03 -4.58
N ASN A 4 15.81 -19.22 -3.50
CA ASN A 4 14.36 -19.21 -3.56
C ASN A 4 13.86 -17.75 -3.38
N PRO A 5 13.44 -17.06 -4.47
CA PRO A 5 13.06 -15.66 -4.41
C PRO A 5 11.78 -15.40 -3.61
N THR A 6 10.89 -16.40 -3.50
CA THR A 6 9.59 -16.29 -2.81
C THR A 6 9.63 -16.76 -1.35
N ARG A 7 10.82 -17.01 -0.80
CA ARG A 7 10.97 -17.47 0.59
C ARG A 7 10.41 -16.43 1.57
N GLU A 8 9.59 -16.91 2.51
CA GLU A 8 9.10 -16.11 3.64
C GLU A 8 10.27 -15.59 4.49
N LYS A 9 10.29 -14.29 4.77
CA LYS A 9 11.29 -13.64 5.61
C LYS A 9 10.63 -13.15 6.89
N LYS A 10 11.19 -13.54 8.04
CA LYS A 10 10.78 -13.01 9.34
C LYS A 10 11.21 -11.54 9.44
N ILE A 11 10.33 -10.70 9.95
CA ILE A 11 10.58 -9.27 10.18
C ILE A 11 10.96 -9.08 11.65
N LEU A 12 11.97 -8.25 11.90
CA LEU A 12 12.36 -7.86 13.26
C LEU A 12 11.53 -6.64 13.68
N VAL A 13 10.68 -6.82 14.69
CA VAL A 13 9.83 -5.78 15.28
C VAL A 13 9.86 -5.88 16.79
N ASN A 14 9.60 -4.78 17.47
CA ASN A 14 9.53 -4.77 18.92
C ASN A 14 8.22 -5.44 19.41
N LYS A 15 8.20 -5.97 20.64
CA LYS A 15 7.03 -6.69 21.19
C LYS A 15 5.76 -5.82 21.21
N LYS A 16 5.89 -4.53 21.54
CA LYS A 16 4.77 -3.57 21.52
C LYS A 16 4.20 -3.36 20.11
N GLU A 17 5.08 -3.30 19.11
CA GLU A 17 4.68 -3.12 17.70
C GLU A 17 4.00 -4.37 17.17
N LEU A 18 4.55 -5.55 17.48
CA LEU A 18 3.96 -6.83 17.11
C LEU A 18 2.52 -6.97 17.62
N ASN A 19 2.27 -6.59 18.88
CA ASN A 19 0.93 -6.60 19.46
C ASN A 19 -0.02 -5.64 18.73
N LYS A 20 0.45 -4.43 18.39
CA LYS A 20 -0.32 -3.43 17.65
C LYS A 20 -0.68 -3.93 16.25
N ILE A 21 0.27 -4.52 15.55
CA ILE A 21 0.07 -5.07 14.19
C ILE A 21 -0.90 -6.25 14.24
N THR A 22 -0.69 -7.18 15.16
CA THR A 22 -1.55 -8.37 15.32
C THR A 22 -2.98 -7.99 15.68
N GLY A 23 -3.15 -7.05 16.62
CA GLY A 23 -4.47 -6.53 16.98
C GLY A 23 -5.15 -5.80 15.82
N SER A 24 -4.39 -5.07 15.00
CA SER A 24 -4.93 -4.36 13.83
C SER A 24 -5.28 -5.30 12.68
N SER A 25 -4.50 -6.36 12.45
CA SER A 25 -4.74 -7.37 11.42
C SER A 25 -5.95 -8.26 11.73
N LYS A 26 -6.30 -8.41 13.01
CA LYS A 26 -7.52 -9.11 13.43
C LYS A 26 -8.80 -8.32 13.17
N LYS A 27 -8.71 -7.01 12.93
CA LYS A 27 -9.87 -6.19 12.57
C LYS A 27 -10.31 -6.53 11.15
N GLU A 28 -11.62 -6.71 10.97
CA GLU A 28 -12.18 -7.16 9.70
C GLU A 28 -11.83 -6.22 8.54
N GLY A 29 -11.28 -6.81 7.47
CA GLY A 29 -10.94 -6.10 6.24
C GLY A 29 -9.66 -5.25 6.29
N MET A 30 -8.87 -5.32 7.37
CA MET A 30 -7.56 -4.68 7.47
C MET A 30 -6.45 -5.65 7.04
N SER A 31 -5.49 -5.16 6.27
CA SER A 31 -4.32 -5.94 5.82
C SER A 31 -3.04 -5.15 6.02
N VAL A 32 -1.98 -5.86 6.40
CA VAL A 32 -0.63 -5.30 6.54
C VAL A 32 0.06 -5.40 5.19
N ILE A 33 0.56 -4.28 4.67
CA ILE A 33 1.14 -4.19 3.33
C ILE A 33 2.50 -3.48 3.42
N PRO A 34 3.54 -3.96 2.72
CA PRO A 34 4.79 -3.23 2.61
C PRO A 34 4.61 -1.96 1.77
N LEU A 35 5.12 -0.83 2.25
CA LEU A 35 5.08 0.45 1.53
C LEU A 35 6.42 0.77 0.88
N LEU A 36 7.50 0.63 1.64
CA LEU A 36 8.84 0.99 1.19
C LEU A 36 9.87 0.05 1.78
N LEU A 37 10.84 -0.34 0.97
CA LEU A 37 12.04 -1.05 1.40
C LEU A 37 13.24 -0.13 1.17
N TYR A 38 14.02 0.11 2.21
CA TYR A 38 15.14 1.07 2.17
C TYR A 38 16.33 0.56 2.97
N PHE A 39 17.52 1.04 2.63
CA PHE A 39 18.73 0.81 3.42
C PHE A 39 18.86 1.94 4.44
N ASN A 40 19.16 1.59 5.69
CA ASN A 40 19.54 2.60 6.69
C ASN A 40 21.04 2.92 6.60
N ASP A 41 21.49 3.93 7.36
CA ASP A 41 22.90 4.36 7.40
C ASP A 41 23.86 3.26 7.86
N LYS A 42 23.34 2.21 8.50
CA LYS A 42 24.10 1.03 8.94
C LYS A 42 24.17 -0.08 7.87
N GLY A 43 23.66 0.16 6.66
CA GLY A 43 23.61 -0.82 5.57
C GLY A 43 22.59 -1.94 5.74
N LEU A 44 21.69 -1.84 6.72
CA LEU A 44 20.61 -2.81 6.96
C LEU A 44 19.36 -2.45 6.18
N VAL A 45 18.71 -3.47 5.64
CA VAL A 45 17.41 -3.32 4.97
C VAL A 45 16.31 -3.16 6.01
N LYS A 46 15.58 -2.06 5.91
CA LYS A 46 14.36 -1.79 6.67
C LYS A 46 13.14 -1.79 5.76
N LEU A 47 12.02 -2.21 6.32
CA LEU A 47 10.73 -2.27 5.66
C LEU A 47 9.76 -1.36 6.40
N THR A 48 9.22 -0.36 5.70
CA THR A 48 8.07 0.42 6.18
C THR A 48 6.80 -0.33 5.82
N ILE A 49 5.96 -0.59 6.82
CA ILE A 49 4.67 -1.26 6.65
C ILE A 49 3.51 -0.29 6.87
N GLY A 50 2.43 -0.50 6.14
CA GLY A 50 1.16 0.22 6.28
C GLY A 50 0.02 -0.74 6.62
N LEU A 51 -1.03 -0.17 7.22
CA LEU A 51 -2.32 -0.84 7.39
C LEU A 51 -3.28 -0.28 6.34
N GLY A 52 -3.80 -1.15 5.48
CA GLY A 52 -4.75 -0.80 4.45
C GLY A 52 -6.08 -1.51 4.66
N LYS A 53 -7.17 -0.83 4.32
CA LYS A 53 -8.48 -1.46 4.13
C LYS A 53 -8.77 -1.56 2.64
N GLY A 54 -9.15 -2.75 2.17
CA GLY A 54 -9.60 -2.93 0.80
C GLY A 54 -10.87 -2.12 0.52
N LYS A 55 -10.91 -1.38 -0.61
CA LYS A 55 -12.14 -0.68 -1.04
C LYS A 55 -13.23 -1.67 -1.40
N LYS A 56 -14.47 -1.43 -0.97
CA LYS A 56 -15.62 -2.25 -1.37
C LYS A 56 -15.92 -2.05 -2.86
N LYS A 57 -16.59 -3.02 -3.50
CA LYS A 57 -16.94 -2.95 -4.93
C LYS A 57 -17.77 -1.70 -5.28
N TYR A 58 -18.65 -1.28 -4.38
CA TYR A 58 -19.43 -0.04 -4.51
C TYR A 58 -18.52 1.20 -4.59
N ASP A 59 -17.61 1.35 -3.64
CA ASP A 59 -16.68 2.50 -3.57
C ASP A 59 -15.78 2.60 -4.82
N LYS A 60 -15.45 1.46 -5.44
CA LYS A 60 -14.66 1.43 -6.68
C LYS A 60 -15.38 2.10 -7.84
N ARG A 61 -16.70 1.95 -7.97
CA ARG A 61 -17.47 2.55 -9.09
C ARG A 61 -17.41 4.07 -9.06
N LEU A 62 -17.66 4.66 -7.88
CA LEU A 62 -17.57 6.11 -7.69
C LEU A 62 -16.15 6.63 -7.95
N ALA A 63 -15.13 5.90 -7.47
CA ALA A 63 -13.73 6.27 -7.68
C ALA A 63 -13.28 6.16 -9.15
N ILE A 64 -13.80 5.19 -9.90
CA ILE A 64 -13.51 5.05 -11.35
C ILE A 64 -14.16 6.22 -12.09
N LYS A 65 -15.44 6.51 -11.83
CA LYS A 65 -16.16 7.61 -12.46
C LYS A 65 -15.48 8.96 -12.21
N SER A 66 -15.05 9.24 -10.98
CA SER A 66 -14.37 10.50 -10.67
C SER A 66 -13.00 10.62 -11.34
N ARG A 67 -12.26 9.50 -11.45
CA ARG A 67 -10.97 9.46 -12.16
C ARG A 67 -11.14 9.71 -13.66
N GLU A 68 -12.09 9.04 -14.29
CA GLU A 68 -12.40 9.22 -15.72
C GLU A 68 -12.85 10.65 -16.00
N TRP A 69 -13.71 11.22 -15.14
CA TRP A 69 -14.11 12.61 -15.23
C TRP A 69 -12.93 13.58 -15.14
N ALA A 70 -12.01 13.38 -14.19
CA ALA A 70 -10.83 14.22 -14.05
C ALA A 70 -9.93 14.20 -15.30
N ILE A 71 -9.74 13.02 -15.91
CA ILE A 71 -8.97 12.88 -17.15
C ILE A 71 -9.66 13.61 -18.32
N ASN A 72 -10.97 13.44 -18.47
CA ASN A 72 -11.73 14.11 -19.53
C ASN A 72 -11.73 15.63 -19.35
N LYS A 73 -11.86 16.11 -18.12
CA LYS A 73 -11.79 17.55 -17.81
C LYS A 73 -10.46 18.15 -18.24
N GLN A 74 -9.33 17.52 -17.90
CA GLN A 74 -8.01 17.96 -18.33
C GLN A 74 -7.84 18.02 -19.86
N ARG A 75 -8.43 17.06 -20.58
CA ARG A 75 -8.43 17.07 -22.05
C ARG A 75 -9.24 18.23 -22.64
N ILE A 76 -10.41 18.50 -22.07
CA ILE A 76 -11.27 19.61 -22.50
C ILE A 76 -10.57 20.95 -22.26
N GLU A 77 -9.96 21.14 -21.08
CA GLU A 77 -9.20 22.36 -20.76
C GLU A 77 -8.06 22.59 -21.76
N LYS A 78 -7.26 21.55 -22.05
CA LYS A 78 -6.16 21.64 -23.00
C LYS A 78 -6.61 21.96 -24.44
N ASN A 79 -7.73 21.39 -24.89
CA ASN A 79 -8.27 21.67 -26.22
C ASN A 79 -8.90 23.07 -26.34
N LYS A 80 -9.21 23.73 -25.21
CA LYS A 80 -9.80 25.06 -25.18
C LYS A 80 -8.76 26.17 -25.26
N GLU A 81 -7.50 25.85 -24.94
CA GLU A 81 -6.33 26.73 -25.02
C GLU A 81 -5.61 26.66 -26.37
N ILE A 82 -6.02 25.73 -27.26
CA ILE A 82 -5.62 25.66 -28.67
C ILE A 82 -6.67 26.40 -29.50
#